data_AF-A0A9J6ZZZ7-F1
#
_entry.id   AF-A0A9J6ZZZ7-F1
#
_cell.length_a   1.000
_cell.length_b   1.000
_cell.length_c   1.000
_cell.angle_alpha   90.00
_cell.angle_beta   90.00
_cell.angle_gamma   90.00
#
_symmetry.space_group_name_H-M   'P 1'
#
loop_
_entity.id
_entity.type
_entity.pdbx_description
1 polymer ?
#
loop_
_entity_poly.entity_id
_entity_poly.type
_entity_poly.pdbx_seq_one_letter_code
_entity_poly.pdbx_strand_id
1 'polypeptide(L)'
;MGYGLSIVKPPIPLDSDAAWDVYDEILDEMDQLPGDPAEEFLSLINELTSYYPEQTKGRTETAERCPWVSLPIERYAGWDMLDLTISFSMASEVVPFVIKKANQQGLVVFDRLSEKVHHP
;
A
#
# COMPACT_ATOMS: atom_id res chain seq x y z
N MET A 1 -0.25 -3.00 16.57
CA MET A 1 0.04 -1.66 16.01
C MET A 1 0.64 -1.90 14.63
N GLY A 2 0.29 -1.12 13.60
CA GLY A 2 0.80 -1.29 12.24
C GLY A 2 1.25 0.02 11.60
N TYR A 3 2.18 -0.07 10.66
CA TYR A 3 2.69 1.02 9.84
C TYR A 3 1.84 1.13 8.58
N GLY A 4 1.14 2.27 8.42
CA GLY A 4 0.20 2.48 7.34
C GLY A 4 0.84 3.16 6.13
N LEU A 5 0.72 2.55 4.95
CA LEU A 5 1.02 3.17 3.66
C LEU A 5 -0.25 3.20 2.82
N SER A 6 -0.43 4.27 2.04
CA SER A 6 -1.46 4.31 1.01
C SER A 6 -0.79 4.54 -0.34
N ILE A 7 -1.13 3.71 -1.32
CA ILE A 7 -0.52 3.71 -2.65
C ILE A 7 -1.58 4.17 -3.64
N VAL A 8 -1.29 5.20 -4.42
CA VAL A 8 -2.28 5.93 -5.21
C VAL A 8 -1.82 6.07 -6.65
N LYS A 9 -2.76 6.09 -7.59
CA LYS A 9 -2.46 6.34 -9.01
C LYS A 9 -2.14 7.82 -9.26
N PRO A 10 -1.21 8.14 -10.18
CA PRO A 10 -1.07 9.50 -10.67
C PRO A 10 -2.31 9.93 -11.47
N PRO A 11 -2.58 11.24 -11.59
CA PRO A 11 -1.70 12.35 -11.19
C PRO A 11 -1.83 12.71 -9.70
N ILE A 12 -0.69 12.88 -9.03
CA ILE A 12 -0.59 13.48 -7.69
C ILE A 12 0.37 14.68 -7.77
N PRO A 13 -0.01 15.87 -7.24
CA PRO A 13 0.86 17.04 -7.20
C PRO A 13 2.23 16.74 -6.55
N LEU A 14 3.29 17.41 -7.02
CA LEU A 14 4.62 17.33 -6.38
C LEU A 14 4.72 18.21 -5.12
N ASP A 15 3.81 19.16 -4.96
CA ASP A 15 3.66 19.94 -3.75
C ASP A 15 3.02 19.07 -2.67
N SER A 16 3.64 19.01 -1.49
CA SER A 16 3.23 18.06 -0.45
C SER A 16 1.84 18.36 0.09
N ASP A 17 1.49 19.63 0.32
CA ASP A 17 0.20 20.01 0.89
C ASP A 17 -0.91 19.69 -0.12
N ALA A 18 -0.72 20.09 -1.39
CA ALA A 18 -1.65 19.76 -2.46
C ALA A 18 -1.78 18.25 -2.73
N ALA A 19 -0.71 17.47 -2.50
CA ALA A 19 -0.76 16.01 -2.62
C ALA A 19 -1.63 15.39 -1.52
N TRP A 20 -1.53 15.88 -0.29
CA TRP A 20 -2.37 15.43 0.82
C TRP A 20 -3.83 15.83 0.64
N ASP A 21 -4.12 17.01 0.07
CA ASP A 21 -5.49 17.40 -0.28
C ASP A 21 -6.12 16.40 -1.28
N VAL A 22 -5.39 16.01 -2.32
CA VAL A 22 -5.85 14.99 -3.29
C VAL A 22 -6.00 13.61 -2.64
N TYR A 23 -5.09 13.26 -1.72
CA TYR A 23 -5.19 12.01 -0.97
C TYR A 23 -6.49 11.93 -0.16
N ASP A 24 -6.85 13.02 0.54
CA ASP A 24 -8.06 13.06 1.34
C ASP A 24 -9.32 12.88 0.47
N GLU A 25 -9.36 13.49 -0.71
CA GLU A 25 -10.45 13.28 -1.69
C GLU A 25 -10.55 11.81 -2.12
N ILE A 26 -9.43 11.17 -2.44
CA ILE A 26 -9.39 9.75 -2.85
C ILE A 26 -9.78 8.82 -1.70
N LEU A 27 -9.38 9.13 -0.47
CA LEU A 27 -9.74 8.36 0.71
C LEU A 27 -11.25 8.42 0.96
N ASP A 28 -11.84 9.61 0.89
CA ASP A 28 -13.29 9.82 1.03
C ASP A 28 -14.08 9.07 -0.06
N GLU A 29 -13.56 9.03 -1.29
CA GLU A 29 -14.15 8.25 -2.38
C GLU A 29 -14.04 6.74 -2.15
N MET A 30 -12.89 6.25 -1.70
CA MET A 30 -12.69 4.82 -1.43
C MET A 30 -13.63 4.30 -0.33
N ASP A 31 -13.86 5.10 0.71
CA ASP A 31 -14.77 4.73 1.81
C ASP A 31 -16.24 4.64 1.35
N GLN A 32 -16.63 5.42 0.34
CA GLN A 32 -17.99 5.42 -0.20
C GLN A 32 -18.19 4.37 -1.30
N LEU A 33 -17.23 4.27 -2.22
CA LEU A 33 -17.30 3.49 -3.44
C LEU A 33 -15.91 2.95 -3.81
N PRO A 34 -15.44 1.88 -3.16
CA PRO A 34 -14.07 1.38 -3.36
C PRO A 34 -13.79 0.94 -4.81
N GLY A 35 -14.83 0.59 -5.59
CA GLY A 35 -14.67 0.04 -6.93
C GLY A 35 -14.04 -1.36 -6.94
N ASP A 36 -13.83 -1.92 -8.12
CA ASP A 36 -13.00 -3.13 -8.27
C ASP A 36 -11.51 -2.75 -8.21
N PRO A 37 -10.63 -3.59 -7.62
CA PRO A 37 -9.20 -3.37 -7.62
C PRO A 37 -8.65 -3.14 -9.03
N ALA A 38 -7.92 -2.05 -9.22
CA ALA A 38 -7.26 -1.79 -10.49
C ALA A 38 -6.12 -2.79 -10.77
N GLU A 39 -5.86 -3.06 -12.06
CA GLU A 39 -4.86 -4.05 -12.49
C GLU A 39 -3.45 -3.71 -11.99
N GLU A 40 -3.10 -2.42 -11.87
CA GLU A 40 -1.82 -1.96 -11.36
C GLU A 40 -1.64 -2.35 -9.89
N PHE A 41 -2.69 -2.24 -9.07
CA PHE A 41 -2.63 -2.66 -7.67
C PHE A 41 -2.56 -4.18 -7.55
N LEU A 42 -3.29 -4.92 -8.38
CA LEU A 42 -3.18 -6.38 -8.42
C LEU A 42 -1.76 -6.82 -8.84
N SER A 43 -1.14 -6.12 -9.80
CA SER A 43 0.23 -6.36 -10.22
C SER A 43 1.23 -6.11 -9.08
N LEU A 44 1.10 -4.96 -8.40
CA LEU A 44 1.91 -4.64 -7.22
C LEU A 44 1.73 -5.66 -6.10
N ILE A 45 0.49 -6.05 -5.77
CA ILE A 45 0.20 -7.04 -4.72
C ILE A 45 0.88 -8.38 -5.06
N ASN A 46 0.78 -8.85 -6.31
CA ASN A 46 1.45 -10.07 -6.74
C ASN A 46 2.97 -9.97 -6.59
N GLU A 47 3.57 -8.83 -6.92
CA GLU A 47 4.99 -8.61 -6.74
C GLU A 47 5.36 -8.61 -5.25
N LEU A 48 4.68 -7.81 -4.42
CA LEU A 48 4.95 -7.73 -2.98
C LEU A 48 4.83 -9.10 -2.29
N THR A 49 3.79 -9.85 -2.61
CA THR A 49 3.50 -11.16 -2.01
C THR A 49 4.40 -12.27 -2.51
N SER A 50 5.07 -12.10 -3.66
CA SER A 50 6.10 -13.03 -4.12
C SER A 50 7.38 -12.99 -3.26
N TYR A 51 7.70 -11.82 -2.67
CA TYR A 51 8.84 -11.65 -1.75
C TYR A 51 8.45 -11.90 -0.30
N TYR A 52 7.29 -11.38 0.10
CA TYR A 52 6.76 -11.52 1.44
C TYR A 52 5.38 -12.19 1.38
N PRO A 53 5.29 -13.52 1.47
CA PRO A 53 4.02 -14.23 1.33
C PRO A 53 3.00 -13.83 2.39
N GLU A 54 1.72 -13.78 2.01
CA GLU A 54 0.62 -13.66 2.96
C GLU A 54 0.51 -14.86 3.89
N GLN A 55 0.09 -14.65 5.13
CA GLN A 55 -0.25 -15.77 6.01
C GLN A 55 -1.52 -16.43 5.50
N THR A 56 -1.39 -17.65 5.00
CA THR A 56 -2.52 -18.54 4.74
C THR A 56 -2.72 -19.45 5.95
N LYS A 57 -3.98 -19.62 6.38
CA LYS A 57 -4.32 -20.51 7.50
C LYS A 57 -3.69 -21.90 7.29
N GLY A 58 -2.84 -22.32 8.22
CA GLY A 58 -2.26 -23.67 8.25
C GLY A 58 -0.79 -23.80 7.83
N ARG A 59 -0.12 -22.73 7.40
CA ARG A 59 1.34 -22.74 7.16
C ARG A 59 2.06 -21.92 8.23
N THR A 60 2.69 -22.60 9.17
CA THR A 60 3.43 -21.97 10.28
C THR A 60 4.74 -21.33 9.83
N GLU A 61 5.38 -21.84 8.77
CA GLU A 61 6.66 -21.34 8.27
C GLU A 61 6.56 -19.96 7.58
N THR A 62 5.38 -19.61 7.03
CA THR A 62 5.16 -18.28 6.43
C THR A 62 4.78 -17.23 7.46
N ALA A 63 4.42 -17.64 8.68
CA ALA A 63 3.97 -16.72 9.71
C ALA A 63 5.09 -15.77 10.18
N GLU A 64 6.31 -16.29 10.30
CA GLU A 64 7.47 -15.51 10.75
C GLU A 64 7.95 -14.47 9.73
N ARG A 65 7.53 -14.60 8.47
CA ARG A 65 7.98 -13.73 7.36
C ARG A 65 6.87 -12.88 6.75
N CYS A 66 5.64 -12.98 7.23
CA CYS A 66 4.54 -12.18 6.71
C CYS A 66 4.49 -10.83 7.42
N PRO A 67 4.78 -9.72 6.73
CA PRO A 67 4.72 -8.40 7.32
C PRO A 67 3.31 -7.82 7.28
N TRP A 68 2.37 -8.41 6.55
CA TRP A 68 1.05 -7.84 6.31
C TRP A 68 0.12 -8.06 7.50
N VAL A 69 -0.54 -6.99 7.94
CA VAL A 69 -1.55 -7.01 9.01
C VAL A 69 -2.96 -7.12 8.44
N SER A 70 -3.20 -6.43 7.33
CA SER A 70 -4.49 -6.35 6.64
C SER A 70 -4.54 -7.38 5.53
N LEU A 71 -5.17 -8.53 5.81
CA LEU A 71 -5.18 -9.71 4.93
C LEU A 71 -6.61 -10.14 4.54
N PRO A 72 -6.80 -10.69 3.31
CA PRO A 72 -5.86 -10.62 2.20
C PRO A 72 -5.74 -9.18 1.68
N ILE A 73 -4.55 -8.81 1.20
CA ILE A 73 -4.22 -7.45 0.78
C ILE A 73 -5.18 -6.94 -0.30
N GLU A 74 -5.59 -7.83 -1.22
CA GLU A 74 -6.51 -7.50 -2.32
C GLU A 74 -7.82 -6.84 -1.86
N ARG A 75 -8.28 -7.06 -0.62
CA ARG A 75 -9.50 -6.44 -0.08
C ARG A 75 -9.34 -4.97 0.26
N TYR A 76 -8.11 -4.49 0.30
CA TYR A 76 -7.77 -3.11 0.59
C TYR A 76 -7.30 -2.37 -0.67
N ALA A 77 -7.44 -3.00 -1.84
CA ALA A 77 -7.29 -2.36 -3.13
C ALA A 77 -8.67 -1.93 -3.64
N GLY A 78 -8.75 -0.67 -4.04
CA GLY A 78 -9.87 -0.12 -4.80
C GLY A 78 -9.44 0.30 -6.20
N TRP A 79 -10.26 1.17 -6.79
CA TRP A 79 -9.99 1.71 -8.12
C TRP A 79 -8.78 2.65 -8.12
N ASP A 80 -8.67 3.61 -7.20
CA ASP A 80 -7.61 4.63 -7.21
C ASP A 80 -6.59 4.52 -6.07
N MET A 81 -6.84 3.66 -5.09
CA MET A 81 -5.96 3.48 -3.94
C MET A 81 -5.82 2.01 -3.52
N LEU A 82 -4.64 1.66 -3.02
CA LEU A 82 -4.37 0.47 -2.22
C LEU A 82 -3.90 0.89 -0.82
N ASP A 83 -4.65 0.53 0.22
CA ASP A 83 -4.25 0.75 1.61
C ASP A 83 -3.52 -0.46 2.19
N LEU A 84 -2.30 -0.26 2.66
CA LEU A 84 -1.46 -1.30 3.26
C LEU A 84 -1.20 -1.00 4.73
N THR A 85 -1.33 -2.04 5.55
CA THR A 85 -0.86 -2.02 6.94
C THR A 85 0.21 -3.09 7.14
N ILE A 86 1.40 -2.64 7.53
CA ILE A 86 2.59 -3.46 7.75
C ILE A 86 2.84 -3.61 9.26
N SER A 87 3.29 -4.78 9.72
CA SER A 87 3.70 -4.98 11.10
C SER A 87 4.87 -4.06 11.43
N PHE A 88 4.78 -3.32 12.54
CA PHE A 88 5.89 -2.44 12.99
C PHE A 88 7.22 -3.18 13.14
N SER A 89 7.19 -4.47 13.53
CA SER A 89 8.42 -5.27 13.68
C SER A 89 9.19 -5.45 12.36
N MET A 90 8.52 -5.32 11.22
CA MET A 90 9.10 -5.47 9.88
C MET A 90 9.09 -4.17 9.09
N ALA A 91 8.49 -3.09 9.59
CA ALA A 91 8.32 -1.83 8.86
C ALA A 91 9.65 -1.25 8.36
N SER A 92 10.73 -1.32 9.16
CA SER A 92 12.05 -0.81 8.77
C SER A 92 12.64 -1.47 7.52
N GLU A 93 12.30 -2.74 7.26
CA GLU A 93 12.72 -3.50 6.08
C GLU A 93 11.71 -3.36 4.93
N VAL A 94 10.42 -3.49 5.25
CA VAL A 94 9.36 -3.67 4.26
C VAL A 94 8.86 -2.34 3.69
N VAL A 95 8.82 -1.25 4.48
CA VAL A 95 8.34 0.06 3.99
C VAL A 95 9.21 0.57 2.83
N PRO A 96 10.57 0.61 2.93
CA PRO A 96 11.40 1.02 1.80
C PRO A 96 11.26 0.12 0.58
N PHE A 97 11.04 -1.18 0.80
CA PHE A 97 10.78 -2.14 -0.28
C PHE A 97 9.46 -1.83 -1.01
N VAL A 98 8.37 -1.61 -0.27
CA VAL A 98 7.06 -1.27 -0.85
C VAL A 98 7.13 0.03 -1.64
N ILE A 99 7.72 1.09 -1.07
CA ILE A 99 7.90 2.38 -1.75
C ILE A 99 8.65 2.18 -3.08
N LYS A 100 9.76 1.45 -3.04
CA LYS A 100 10.54 1.18 -4.26
C LYS A 100 9.72 0.44 -5.32
N LYS A 101 8.94 -0.57 -4.93
CA LYS A 101 8.14 -1.37 -5.89
C LYS A 101 6.98 -0.58 -6.48
N ALA A 102 6.25 0.17 -5.67
CA ALA A 102 5.18 1.05 -6.14
C ALA A 102 5.71 2.10 -7.13
N ASN A 103 6.79 2.80 -6.76
CA ASN A 103 7.40 3.84 -7.59
C ASN A 103 7.94 3.29 -8.92
N GLN A 104 8.50 2.07 -8.92
CA GLN A 104 8.92 1.38 -10.16
C GLN A 104 7.77 1.12 -11.14
N GLN A 105 6.53 1.05 -10.64
CA GLN A 105 5.31 0.90 -11.45
C GLN A 105 4.63 2.25 -11.75
N GLY A 106 5.24 3.38 -11.38
CA GLY A 106 4.69 4.71 -11.61
C GLY A 106 3.61 5.14 -10.60
N LEU A 107 3.46 4.41 -9.49
CA LEU A 107 2.51 4.72 -8.43
C LEU A 107 3.14 5.64 -7.37
N VAL A 108 2.30 6.39 -6.66
CA VAL A 108 2.73 7.31 -5.59
C VAL A 108 2.43 6.70 -4.24
N VAL A 109 3.35 6.82 -3.28
CA VAL A 109 3.15 6.28 -1.92
C VAL A 109 3.06 7.41 -0.90
N PHE A 110 1.94 7.44 -0.18
CA PHE A 110 1.73 8.26 1.00
C PHE A 110 2.14 7.46 2.23
N ASP A 111 3.21 7.91 2.88
CA ASP A 111 3.65 7.41 4.18
C ASP A 111 2.94 8.20 5.28
N ARG A 112 1.84 7.64 5.77
CA ARG A 112 0.95 8.27 6.76
C ARG A 112 1.61 8.48 8.12
N LEU A 113 2.64 7.71 8.45
CA LEU A 113 3.32 7.86 9.75
C LEU A 113 4.44 8.90 9.69
N SER A 114 5.16 8.97 8.57
CA SER A 114 6.25 9.94 8.41
C SER A 114 5.83 11.23 7.71
N GLU A 115 4.55 11.34 7.32
CA GLU A 115 3.94 12.48 6.62
C GLU A 115 4.69 12.83 5.33
N LYS A 116 5.11 11.80 4.58
CA LYS A 116 5.86 11.95 3.33
C LYS A 116 5.11 11.39 2.13
N VAL A 117 5.27 12.07 1.01
CA VAL A 117 4.82 11.61 -0.30
C VAL A 117 6.02 11.17 -1.11
N HIS A 118 5.99 9.93 -1.60
CA HIS A 118 7.04 9.32 -2.39
C HIS A 118 6.59 9.18 -3.84
N HIS A 119 7.07 10.08 -4.70
CA HIS A 119 6.80 10.02 -6.14
C HIS A 119 7.80 9.08 -6.87
N PRO A 120 7.38 8.49 -8.01
CA PRO A 120 8.25 7.74 -8.93
C PRO A 120 9.55 8.47 -9.32
#